data_AF-A0A9D6EVR5-F1
#
_entry.id   AF-A0A9D6EVR5-F1
#
_cell.length_a   1.000
_cell.length_b   1.000
_cell.length_c   1.000
_cell.angle_alpha   90.00
_cell.angle_beta   90.00
_cell.angle_gamma   90.00
#
_symmetry.space_group_name_H-M   'P 1'
#
loop_
_entity.id
_entity.type
_entity.pdbx_description
1 polymer ?
#
loop_
_entity_poly.entity_id
_entity_poly.type
_entity_poly.pdbx_seq_one_letter_code
_entity_poly.pdbx_strand_id
1 'polypeptide(L)'
;MDNDSLIGLAFGFVCGIAILFAISALVVGTIFKMPFGVNLSAAHCAECEEPAPTVRAPKDRYEMMWGGWTCQECGCKNDKWGRARQGKRRRRQRSREEE
;
A
#
# COMPACT_ATOMS: atom_id res chain seq x y z
N MET A 1 -19.20 14.36 41.98
CA MET A 1 -18.86 13.88 40.63
C MET A 1 -19.46 12.51 40.51
N ASP A 2 -20.58 12.43 39.79
CA ASP A 2 -21.30 11.18 39.63
C ASP A 2 -20.49 10.23 38.77
N ASN A 3 -20.53 8.96 39.15
CA ASN A 3 -19.93 7.82 38.45
C ASN A 3 -20.27 7.81 36.95
N ASP A 4 -21.45 8.28 36.56
CA ASP A 4 -21.86 8.41 35.16
C ASP A 4 -21.02 9.45 34.38
N SER A 5 -20.64 10.56 35.02
CA SER A 5 -19.77 11.58 34.42
C SER A 5 -18.32 11.12 34.32
N LEU A 6 -17.85 10.32 35.28
CA LEU A 6 -16.50 9.72 35.24
C LEU A 6 -16.38 8.67 34.13
N ILE A 7 -17.42 7.85 33.95
CA ILE A 7 -17.50 6.85 32.87
C ILE A 7 -17.49 7.53 31.51
N GLY A 8 -18.30 8.58 31.31
CA GLY A 8 -18.34 9.33 30.05
C GLY A 8 -16.98 9.93 29.66
N LEU A 9 -16.27 10.53 30.62
CA LEU A 9 -14.92 11.08 30.40
C LEU A 9 -13.89 9.98 30.09
N ALA A 10 -13.95 8.84 30.78
CA ALA A 10 -13.05 7.71 30.53
C ALA A 10 -13.25 7.13 29.13
N PHE A 11 -14.51 6.94 28.68
CA PHE A 11 -14.81 6.49 27.32
C PHE A 11 -14.32 7.49 26.27
N GLY A 12 -14.57 8.78 26.48
CA GLY A 12 -14.09 9.83 25.57
C GLY A 12 -12.56 9.81 25.42
N PHE A 13 -11.83 9.64 26.53
CA PHE A 13 -10.36 9.58 26.53
C PHE A 13 -9.83 8.32 25.84
N VAL A 14 -10.43 7.14 26.11
CA VAL A 14 -10.06 5.88 25.46
C VAL A 14 -10.29 5.95 23.96
N CYS A 15 -11.45 6.44 23.52
CA CYS A 15 -11.76 6.65 22.11
C CYS A 15 -10.80 7.66 21.47
N GLY A 16 -10.50 8.77 22.17
CA GLY A 16 -9.54 9.77 21.72
C GLY A 16 -8.14 9.20 21.50
N ILE A 17 -7.62 8.42 22.45
CA ILE A 17 -6.33 7.73 22.32
C ILE A 17 -6.36 6.75 21.14
N ALA A 18 -7.43 5.95 21.02
CA ALA A 18 -7.55 4.97 19.93
C ALA A 18 -7.52 5.65 18.55
N ILE A 19 -8.22 6.77 18.40
CA ILE A 19 -8.23 7.57 17.17
C ILE A 19 -6.84 8.15 16.90
N LEU A 20 -6.17 8.71 17.91
CA LEU A 20 -4.81 9.23 17.77
C LEU A 20 -3.83 8.14 17.33
N PHE A 21 -3.93 6.94 17.89
CA PHE A 21 -3.12 5.79 17.50
C PHE A 21 -3.39 5.33 16.06
N ALA A 22 -4.65 5.32 15.64
CA ALA A 22 -5.03 4.98 14.27
C ALA A 22 -4.45 6.00 13.27
N ILE A 23 -4.57 7.29 13.56
CA ILE A 23 -4.02 8.35 12.71
C ILE A 23 -2.50 8.27 12.66
N SER A 24 -1.83 8.09 13.81
CA SER A 24 -0.37 7.98 13.84
C SER A 24 0.12 6.77 13.04
N ALA A 25 -0.56 5.62 13.15
CA ALA A 25 -0.26 4.44 12.35
C ALA A 25 -0.44 4.67 10.84
N LEU A 26 -1.47 5.42 10.42
CA LEU A 26 -1.66 5.80 9.02
C LEU A 26 -0.55 6.74 8.52
N VAL A 27 -0.16 7.73 9.32
CA VAL A 27 0.92 8.68 8.98
C VAL A 27 2.26 7.97 8.87
N VAL A 28 2.65 7.20 9.90
CA VAL A 28 3.88 6.39 9.90
C VAL A 28 3.85 5.40 8.74
N GLY A 29 2.71 4.73 8.52
CA GLY A 29 2.51 3.81 7.42
C GLY A 29 2.71 4.46 6.05
N THR A 30 2.31 5.71 5.90
CA THR A 30 2.47 6.48 4.66
C THR A 30 3.92 6.91 4.45
N ILE A 31 4.58 7.42 5.50
CA ILE A 31 5.99 7.86 5.45
C ILE A 31 6.91 6.68 5.11
N PHE A 32 6.78 5.57 5.82
CA PHE A 32 7.63 4.40 5.63
C PHE A 32 7.18 3.50 4.47
N LYS A 33 6.17 3.92 3.70
CA LYS A 33 5.59 3.15 2.59
C LYS A 33 5.22 1.72 3.01
N MET A 34 4.58 1.58 4.16
CA MET A 34 4.16 0.28 4.71
C MET A 34 2.85 -0.20 4.06
N PRO A 35 2.46 -1.47 4.28
CA PRO A 35 1.22 -2.03 3.73
C PRO A 35 -0.05 -1.32 4.22
N PHE A 36 -0.04 -0.63 5.36
CA PHE A 36 -1.19 0.14 5.87
C PHE A 36 -1.20 1.63 5.45
N GLY A 37 -0.13 2.12 4.82
CA GLY A 37 -0.07 3.51 4.35
C GLY A 37 -0.98 3.76 3.15
N VAL A 38 -1.22 5.02 2.80
CA VAL A 38 -2.01 5.40 1.63
C VAL A 38 -1.08 6.03 0.60
N ASN A 39 -1.06 5.50 -0.63
CA ASN A 39 -0.37 6.16 -1.73
C ASN A 39 -1.39 6.96 -2.55
N LEU A 40 -1.19 8.27 -2.63
CA LEU A 40 -2.02 9.17 -3.43
C LEU A 40 -1.40 9.47 -4.81
N SER A 41 -0.15 9.06 -5.02
CA SER A 41 0.58 9.30 -6.27
C SER A 41 0.49 8.10 -7.21
N ALA A 42 0.37 8.36 -8.51
CA ALA A 42 0.52 7.34 -9.53
C ALA A 42 1.96 6.80 -9.48
N ALA A 43 2.10 5.55 -9.05
CA ALA A 43 3.39 4.87 -9.01
C ALA A 43 3.64 4.16 -10.35
N HIS A 44 4.90 3.97 -10.70
CA HIS A 44 5.31 3.34 -11.97
C HIS A 44 5.66 1.87 -11.74
N CYS A 45 5.54 1.05 -12.78
CA CYS A 45 5.95 -0.34 -12.71
C CYS A 45 7.47 -0.46 -12.53
N ALA A 46 7.92 -1.29 -11.58
CA ALA A 46 9.34 -1.50 -11.33
C ALA A 46 10.12 -2.18 -12.48
N GLU A 47 9.46 -2.77 -13.48
CA GLU A 47 10.14 -3.48 -14.58
C GLU A 47 10.10 -2.76 -15.93
N CYS A 48 8.98 -2.14 -16.28
CA CYS A 48 8.79 -1.48 -17.58
C CYS A 48 8.46 0.01 -17.46
N GLU A 49 8.45 0.56 -16.24
CA GLU A 49 8.14 1.97 -15.94
C GLU A 49 6.73 2.43 -16.35
N GLU A 50 5.87 1.53 -16.80
CA GLU A 50 4.48 1.84 -17.15
C GLU A 50 3.74 2.43 -15.94
N PRO A 51 3.04 3.57 -16.07
CA PRO A 51 2.28 4.17 -14.98
C PRO A 51 1.18 3.22 -14.48
N ALA A 52 0.87 3.31 -13.17
CA ALA A 52 -0.23 2.56 -12.59
C ALA A 52 -1.57 2.92 -13.27
N PRO A 53 -2.44 1.92 -13.54
CA PRO A 53 -3.73 2.16 -14.15
C PRO A 53 -4.64 2.98 -13.23
N THR A 54 -5.42 3.91 -13.80
CA THR A 54 -6.36 4.76 -13.06
C THR A 54 -7.46 3.93 -12.37
N VAL A 55 -7.91 2.86 -13.02
CA VAL A 55 -8.87 1.90 -12.46
C VAL A 55 -8.10 0.66 -11.99
N ARG A 56 -7.99 0.50 -10.67
CA ARG A 56 -7.36 -0.68 -10.06
C ARG A 56 -8.35 -1.86 -10.06
N ALA A 57 -7.92 -2.98 -10.63
CA ALA A 57 -8.63 -4.25 -10.53
C ALA A 57 -7.72 -5.27 -9.82
N PRO A 58 -8.03 -5.67 -8.57
CA PRO A 58 -7.20 -6.62 -7.84
C PRO A 58 -7.28 -8.01 -8.49
N LYS A 59 -6.12 -8.61 -8.78
CA LYS A 59 -6.00 -9.98 -9.31
C LYS A 59 -5.70 -11.03 -8.24
N ASP A 60 -5.26 -10.61 -7.06
CA ASP A 60 -5.02 -11.52 -5.94
C ASP A 60 -5.45 -10.95 -4.58
N ARG A 61 -5.51 -11.84 -3.57
CA ARG A 61 -5.94 -11.47 -2.21
C ARG A 61 -5.01 -10.44 -1.58
N TYR A 62 -3.74 -10.42 -1.97
CA TYR A 62 -2.80 -9.44 -1.45
C TYR A 62 -3.11 -8.05 -2.00
N GLU A 63 -3.34 -7.92 -3.31
CA GLU A 63 -3.73 -6.66 -3.95
C GLU A 63 -5.06 -6.12 -3.37
N MET A 64 -5.97 -7.02 -3.01
CA MET A 64 -7.23 -6.66 -2.33
C MET A 64 -6.99 -6.10 -0.92
N MET A 65 -6.12 -6.72 -0.12
CA MET A 65 -5.87 -6.32 1.28
C MET A 65 -4.93 -5.13 1.44
N TRP A 66 -3.86 -5.07 0.65
CA TRP A 66 -2.75 -4.13 0.84
C TRP A 66 -2.65 -3.08 -0.25
N GLY A 67 -3.45 -3.23 -1.31
CA GLY A 67 -3.32 -2.51 -2.57
C GLY A 67 -2.21 -3.08 -3.45
N GLY A 68 -2.00 -2.42 -4.57
CA GLY A 68 -1.11 -2.87 -5.63
C GLY A 68 -1.86 -3.07 -6.94
N TRP A 69 -1.10 -3.42 -7.97
CA TRP A 69 -1.64 -3.72 -9.28
C TRP A 69 -0.68 -4.65 -10.02
N THR A 70 -1.25 -5.48 -10.88
CA THR A 70 -0.49 -6.22 -11.87
C THR A 70 -0.37 -5.37 -13.13
N CYS A 71 0.86 -5.08 -13.57
CA CYS A 71 1.12 -4.37 -14.82
C CYS A 71 0.56 -5.17 -16.01
N GLN A 72 -0.17 -4.52 -16.92
CA GLN A 72 -0.74 -5.18 -18.09
C GLN A 72 0.30 -5.43 -19.20
N GLU A 73 1.32 -4.57 -19.29
CA GLU A 73 2.40 -4.67 -20.28
C GLU A 73 3.38 -5.82 -19.96
N CYS A 74 3.99 -5.82 -18.76
CA CYS A 74 5.01 -6.80 -18.41
C CYS A 74 4.52 -7.94 -17.51
N GLY A 75 3.31 -7.83 -16.95
CA GLY A 75 2.76 -8.81 -16.00
C GLY A 75 3.37 -8.75 -14.59
N CYS A 76 4.27 -7.80 -14.31
CA CYS A 76 4.86 -7.63 -12.99
C CYS A 76 3.79 -7.22 -11.96
N LYS A 77 3.77 -7.91 -10.82
CA LYS A 77 2.95 -7.56 -9.66
C LYS A 77 3.67 -6.49 -8.86
N ASN A 78 3.12 -5.28 -8.84
CA ASN A 78 3.64 -4.17 -8.09
C ASN A 78 2.82 -3.97 -6.81
N ASP A 79 3.48 -3.58 -5.71
CA ASP A 79 2.78 -3.01 -4.57
C ASP A 79 2.24 -1.61 -4.91
N LYS A 80 1.38 -1.03 -4.05
CA LYS A 80 0.82 0.31 -4.28
C LYS A 80 1.86 1.42 -4.42
N TRP A 81 3.11 1.17 -4.04
CA TRP A 81 4.22 2.12 -4.09
C TRP A 81 5.11 1.95 -5.31
N GLY A 82 4.76 1.03 -6.23
CA GLY A 82 5.55 0.76 -7.44
C GLY A 82 6.72 -0.19 -7.23
N ARG A 83 6.80 -0.89 -6.10
CA ARG A 83 7.84 -1.91 -5.86
C ARG A 83 7.38 -3.25 -6.38
N ALA A 84 8.26 -3.95 -7.10
CA ALA A 84 7.99 -5.31 -7.55
C ALA A 84 7.83 -6.25 -6.34
N ARG A 85 6.69 -6.94 -6.30
CA ARG A 85 6.47 -8.11 -5.43
C ARG A 85 6.83 -9.40 -6.15
N GLN A 86 6.43 -9.50 -7.41
CA GLN A 86 6.72 -10.63 -8.29
C GLN A 86 6.84 -10.11 -9.72
N GLY A 87 8.07 -10.10 -10.22
CA GLY A 87 8.40 -9.67 -11.58
C GLY A 87 9.53 -10.54 -12.13
N LYS A 88 9.54 -10.73 -13.45
CA LYS A 88 10.60 -11.47 -14.10
C LYS A 88 11.80 -10.52 -14.23
N ARG A 89 12.76 -10.60 -13.30
CA ARG A 89 14.12 -10.06 -13.49
C ARG A 89 14.55 -10.32 -14.94
N ARG A 90 14.48 -9.29 -15.80
CA ARG A 90 14.83 -9.32 -17.22
C ARG A 90 16.34 -9.50 -17.46
N ARG A 91 17.04 -10.17 -16.54
CA ARG A 91 18.47 -10.48 -16.63
C ARG A 91 18.77 -11.65 -17.60
N ARG A 92 17.75 -12.22 -18.27
CA ARG A 92 17.88 -13.30 -19.26
C ARG A 92 17.60 -12.89 -20.71
N GLN A 93 17.06 -11.70 -20.98
CA GLN A 93 16.74 -11.30 -22.36
C GLN A 93 17.91 -10.59 -23.07
N ARG A 94 18.72 -9.81 -22.35
CA ARG A 94 19.91 -9.18 -22.94
C ARG A 94 20.97 -10.18 -23.41
N SER A 95 21.05 -11.36 -22.78
CA SER A 95 21.97 -12.43 -23.17
C SER A 95 21.50 -13.26 -24.38
N ARG A 96 20.35 -12.95 -24.98
CA ARG A 96 19.84 -13.63 -26.19
C ARG A 96 19.69 -12.71 -27.40
N GLU A 97 19.72 -11.40 -27.19
CA GLU A 97 19.78 -10.41 -28.27
C GLU A 97 21.24 -10.06 -28.63
N GLU A 98 22.21 -10.44 -27.78
CA GLU A 98 23.66 -10.27 -28.00
C GLU A 98 24.33 -11.56 -28.55
N GLU A 99 23.56 -12.59 -28.95
CA GLU A 99 24.06 -13.88 -29.49
C GLU A 99 23.63 -14.09 -30.96
#